data_AF-A0A1I5IYF3-F1
#
_entry.id   AF-A0A1I5IYF3-F1
#
_cell.length_a   1.000
_cell.length_b   1.000
_cell.length_c   1.000
_cell.angle_alpha   90.00
_cell.angle_beta   90.00
_cell.angle_gamma   90.00
#
_symmetry.space_group_name_H-M   'P 1'
#
loop_
_entity.id
_entity.type
_entity.pdbx_description
1 polymer ?
#
loop_
_entity_poly.entity_id
_entity_poly.type
_entity_poly.pdbx_seq_one_letter_code
_entity_poly.pdbx_strand_id
1 'polypeptide(L)'
;MARVKINNIEKLEMELSDGTIKEALFNADAIKIYGREFGNINEEELMNKPYDFAAKILYSGMKVLDKSVTIEEAKMLLIGGGDPLMREVVNNLVDNFMFNATEEQKDIFMKEADSYAKELMSKAN
;
A
#
# COMPACT_ATOMS: atom_id res chain seq x y z
N MET A 1 -17.84 -32.57 0.27
CA MET A 1 -18.00 -31.17 0.71
C MET A 1 -16.70 -30.43 0.44
N ALA A 2 -16.76 -29.27 -0.23
CA ALA A 2 -15.57 -28.44 -0.42
C ALA A 2 -15.33 -27.60 0.83
N ARG A 3 -14.08 -27.57 1.32
CA ARG A 3 -13.64 -26.68 2.40
C ARG A 3 -12.81 -25.57 1.77
N VAL A 4 -13.24 -24.32 1.96
CA VAL A 4 -12.49 -23.14 1.52
C VAL A 4 -11.87 -22.49 2.75
N LYS A 5 -10.57 -22.22 2.69
CA LYS A 5 -9.86 -21.46 3.73
C LYS A 5 -10.03 -19.97 3.40
N ILE A 6 -10.76 -19.26 4.25
CA ILE A 6 -10.90 -17.80 4.19
C ILE A 6 -9.97 -17.25 5.27
N ASN A 7 -9.18 -16.27 4.91
CA ASN A 7 -8.34 -15.56 5.83
C ASN A 7 -8.87 -14.11 5.93
N ASN A 8 -8.87 -13.54 7.14
CA ASN A 8 -9.37 -12.19 7.36
C ASN A 8 -8.32 -11.18 6.88
N ILE A 9 -8.74 -10.22 6.05
CA ILE A 9 -7.95 -9.05 5.68
C ILE A 9 -8.56 -7.88 6.43
N GLU A 10 -7.74 -7.18 7.21
CA GLU A 10 -8.18 -5.98 7.94
C GLU A 10 -8.22 -4.77 7.01
N LYS A 11 -9.14 -3.85 7.27
CA LYS A 11 -9.21 -2.57 6.56
C LYS A 11 -8.39 -1.54 7.32
N LEU A 12 -7.82 -0.60 6.59
CA LEU A 12 -7.31 0.64 7.17
C LEU A 12 -8.46 1.63 7.33
N GLU A 13 -8.72 2.05 8.57
CA GLU A 13 -9.69 3.09 8.90
C GLU A 13 -8.95 4.42 9.20
N MET A 14 -9.41 5.49 8.57
CA MET A 14 -8.85 6.84 8.70
C MET A 14 -9.97 7.77 9.18
N GLU A 15 -9.89 8.18 10.45
CA GLU A 15 -10.84 9.14 11.04
C GLU A 15 -10.33 10.57 10.80
N LEU A 16 -11.16 11.38 10.14
CA LEU A 16 -10.90 12.80 9.90
C LEU A 16 -11.37 13.63 11.10
N SER A 17 -10.86 14.86 11.20
CA SER A 17 -11.17 15.77 12.32
C SER A 17 -12.64 16.16 12.44
N ASP A 18 -13.43 16.00 11.37
CA ASP A 18 -14.87 16.22 11.35
C ASP A 18 -15.69 14.97 11.71
N GLY A 19 -15.03 13.87 12.08
CA GLY A 19 -15.64 12.58 12.40
C GLY A 19 -15.96 11.71 11.18
N THR A 20 -15.62 12.16 9.97
CA THR A 20 -15.74 11.32 8.76
C THR A 20 -14.74 10.17 8.81
N ILE A 21 -15.23 8.94 8.62
CA ILE A 21 -14.37 7.76 8.50
C ILE A 21 -14.19 7.41 7.03
N LYS A 22 -12.93 7.29 6.60
CA LYS A 22 -12.54 6.78 5.29
C LYS A 22 -11.91 5.41 5.47
N GLU A 23 -12.20 4.48 4.57
CA GLU A 23 -11.69 3.11 4.63
C GLU A 23 -10.85 2.78 3.38
N ALA A 24 -9.83 1.94 3.55
CA ALA A 24 -9.07 1.35 2.46
C ALA A 24 -8.86 -0.15 2.68
N LEU A 25 -8.95 -0.94 1.60
CA LEU A 25 -8.70 -2.39 1.63
C LEU A 25 -7.61 -2.76 0.63
N PHE A 26 -6.49 -3.27 1.13
CA PHE A 26 -5.29 -3.56 0.32
C PHE A 26 -5.22 -5.02 -0.12
N ASN A 27 -6.25 -5.52 -0.77
CA ASN A 27 -6.27 -6.90 -1.29
C ASN A 27 -5.79 -6.98 -2.76
N ALA A 28 -5.87 -8.16 -3.36
CA ALA A 28 -5.50 -8.36 -4.76
C ALA A 28 -6.24 -7.43 -5.74
N ASP A 29 -7.44 -6.94 -5.41
CA ASP A 29 -8.16 -5.99 -6.26
C ASP A 29 -7.56 -4.59 -6.19
N ALA A 30 -7.01 -4.16 -5.06
CA ALA A 30 -6.25 -2.92 -4.95
C ALA A 30 -5.02 -2.95 -5.88
N ILE A 31 -4.30 -4.08 -5.92
CA ILE A 31 -3.15 -4.27 -6.82
C ILE A 31 -3.58 -4.23 -8.29
N LYS A 32 -4.70 -4.87 -8.63
CA LYS A 32 -5.26 -4.81 -10.00
C LYS A 32 -5.67 -3.39 -10.39
N ILE A 33 -6.28 -2.63 -9.47
CA ILE A 33 -6.64 -1.23 -9.70
C ILE A 33 -5.38 -0.40 -9.96
N TYR A 34 -4.35 -0.56 -9.12
CA TYR A 34 -3.07 0.09 -9.31
C TYR A 34 -2.47 -0.22 -10.69
N GLY A 35 -2.35 -1.51 -11.02
CA GLY A 35 -1.77 -1.97 -12.28
C GLY A 35 -2.51 -1.45 -13.51
N ARG A 36 -3.85 -1.39 -13.44
CA ARG A 36 -4.69 -0.89 -14.53
C ARG A 36 -4.56 0.62 -14.73
N GLU A 37 -4.41 1.40 -13.67
CA GLU A 37 -4.51 2.87 -13.73
C GLU A 37 -3.14 3.56 -13.75
N PHE A 38 -2.11 2.91 -13.19
CA PHE A 38 -0.75 3.47 -13.08
C PHE A 38 0.34 2.60 -13.70
N GLY A 39 0.01 1.39 -14.15
CA GLY A 39 0.97 0.44 -14.70
C GLY A 39 1.76 -0.29 -13.61
N ASN A 40 2.96 -0.76 -13.95
CA ASN A 40 3.81 -1.50 -13.03
C ASN A 40 4.42 -0.57 -11.96
N ILE A 41 4.72 -1.14 -10.79
CA ILE A 41 5.48 -0.44 -9.75
C ILE A 41 6.85 -0.05 -10.33
N ASN A 42 7.20 1.22 -10.20
CA ASN A 42 8.47 1.77 -10.66
C ASN A 42 9.37 2.05 -9.44
N GLU A 43 10.52 1.38 -9.35
CA GLU A 43 11.50 1.56 -8.27
C GLU A 43 11.98 3.01 -8.16
N GLU A 44 12.12 3.71 -9.29
CA GLU A 44 12.54 5.12 -9.30
C GLU A 44 11.48 6.03 -8.65
N GLU A 45 10.20 5.70 -8.81
CA GLU A 45 9.10 6.44 -8.17
C GLU A 45 9.06 6.15 -6.68
N LEU A 46 9.26 4.89 -6.28
CA LEU A 46 9.35 4.49 -4.88
C LEU A 46 10.45 5.27 -4.14
N MET A 47 11.61 5.44 -4.77
CA MET A 47 12.76 6.12 -4.15
C MET A 47 12.64 7.65 -4.18
N ASN A 48 12.24 8.23 -5.31
CA ASN A 48 12.28 9.68 -5.49
C ASN A 48 10.98 10.38 -5.10
N LYS A 49 9.86 9.67 -5.11
CA LYS A 49 8.51 10.21 -4.83
C LYS A 49 7.69 9.26 -3.95
N PRO A 50 8.17 8.90 -2.75
CA PRO A 50 7.53 7.92 -1.88
C PRO A 50 6.09 8.31 -1.51
N TYR A 51 5.81 9.61 -1.36
CA TYR A 51 4.45 10.10 -1.10
C TYR A 51 3.51 9.92 -2.30
N ASP A 52 3.98 10.15 -3.53
CA ASP A 52 3.15 9.91 -4.72
C ASP A 52 2.86 8.42 -4.89
N PHE A 53 3.87 7.58 -4.66
CA PHE A 53 3.71 6.14 -4.67
C PHE A 53 2.69 5.68 -3.63
N ALA A 54 2.86 6.08 -2.36
CA ALA A 54 1.94 5.71 -1.29
C ALA A 54 0.52 6.26 -1.53
N ALA A 55 0.36 7.44 -2.13
CA ALA A 55 -0.94 7.99 -2.47
C ALA A 55 -1.67 7.15 -3.54
N LYS A 56 -0.94 6.63 -4.54
CA LYS A 56 -1.52 5.70 -5.54
C LYS A 56 -1.94 4.38 -4.91
N ILE A 57 -1.18 3.88 -3.95
CA ILE A 57 -1.53 2.66 -3.21
C ILE A 57 -2.78 2.90 -2.36
N LEU A 58 -2.81 3.99 -1.57
CA LEU A 58 -3.95 4.39 -0.76
C LEU A 58 -5.21 4.57 -1.61
N TYR A 59 -5.10 5.31 -2.71
CA TYR A 59 -6.16 5.47 -3.70
C TYR A 59 -6.71 4.13 -4.17
N SER A 60 -5.82 3.21 -4.56
CA SER A 60 -6.22 1.91 -5.06
C SER A 60 -6.98 1.11 -4.00
N GLY A 61 -6.51 1.17 -2.74
CA GLY A 61 -7.15 0.53 -1.59
C GLY A 61 -8.52 1.13 -1.25
N MET A 62 -8.65 2.46 -1.27
CA MET A 62 -9.94 3.15 -1.09
C MET A 62 -10.91 2.80 -2.21
N LYS A 63 -10.41 2.77 -3.46
CA LYS A 63 -11.21 2.49 -4.66
C LYS A 63 -11.73 1.06 -4.71
N VAL A 64 -11.18 0.13 -3.93
CA VAL A 64 -11.80 -1.18 -3.74
C VAL A 64 -13.21 -1.03 -3.17
N LEU A 65 -13.38 -0.16 -2.17
CA LEU A 65 -14.62 0.04 -1.41
C LEU A 65 -15.51 1.15 -2.02
N ASP A 66 -14.92 2.26 -2.45
CA ASP A 66 -15.64 3.40 -3.01
C ASP A 66 -15.11 3.78 -4.40
N LYS A 67 -15.92 3.53 -5.44
CA LYS A 67 -15.53 3.82 -6.83
C LYS A 67 -15.48 5.31 -7.17
N SER A 68 -16.06 6.17 -6.32
CA SER A 68 -16.10 7.62 -6.54
C SER A 68 -14.83 8.34 -6.06
N VAL A 69 -13.99 7.67 -5.27
CA VAL A 69 -12.76 8.25 -4.74
C VAL A 69 -11.83 8.72 -5.87
N THR A 70 -11.10 9.81 -5.60
CA THR A 70 -10.15 10.40 -6.56
C THR A 70 -8.72 10.29 -6.05
N ILE A 71 -7.75 10.31 -6.97
CA ILE A 71 -6.33 10.25 -6.58
C ILE A 71 -5.91 11.51 -5.82
N GLU A 72 -6.47 12.67 -6.15
CA GLU A 72 -6.29 13.92 -5.39
C GLU A 72 -6.80 13.81 -3.95
N GLU A 73 -7.95 13.15 -3.72
CA GLU A 73 -8.43 12.88 -2.36
C GLU A 73 -7.42 12.04 -1.57
N ALA A 74 -6.92 10.94 -2.16
CA ALA A 74 -5.92 10.10 -1.51
C ALA A 74 -4.61 10.86 -1.22
N LYS A 75 -4.15 11.72 -2.13
CA LYS A 75 -2.99 12.59 -1.89
C LYS A 75 -3.21 13.54 -0.72
N MET A 76 -4.36 14.19 -0.64
CA MET A 76 -4.68 15.11 0.46
C MET A 76 -4.72 14.37 1.80
N LEU A 77 -5.30 13.17 1.84
CA LEU A 77 -5.30 12.32 3.03
C LEU A 77 -3.87 11.96 3.44
N LEU A 78 -3.03 11.53 2.50
CA LEU A 78 -1.66 11.15 2.78
C LEU A 78 -0.81 12.33 3.28
N ILE A 79 -0.99 13.53 2.71
CA ILE A 79 -0.33 14.75 3.17
C ILE A 79 -0.81 15.12 4.58
N GLY A 80 -2.11 15.06 4.84
CA GLY A 80 -2.69 15.40 6.14
C GLY A 80 -2.34 14.39 7.24
N GLY A 81 -2.29 13.11 6.91
CA GLY A 81 -1.90 12.03 7.83
C GLY A 81 -0.39 11.88 8.02
N GLY A 82 0.42 12.37 7.07
CA GLY A 82 1.87 12.38 7.14
C GLY A 82 2.52 10.99 7.17
N ASP A 83 3.71 10.91 7.76
CA ASP A 83 4.49 9.66 7.89
C ASP A 83 3.71 8.50 8.54
N PRO A 84 2.89 8.70 9.59
CA PRO A 84 2.08 7.63 10.18
C PRO A 84 1.17 6.94 9.17
N LEU A 85 0.40 7.71 8.40
CA LEU A 85 -0.51 7.14 7.39
C LEU A 85 0.27 6.47 6.27
N MET A 86 1.36 7.07 5.82
CA MET A 86 2.22 6.49 4.79
C MET A 86 2.76 5.12 5.22
N ARG A 87 3.22 4.98 6.46
CA ARG A 87 3.68 3.69 7.00
C ARG A 87 2.58 2.66 7.04
N GLU A 88 1.38 3.02 7.49
CA GLU A 88 0.26 2.08 7.53
C GLU A 88 -0.14 1.59 6.13
N VAL A 89 -0.16 2.48 5.14
CA VAL A 89 -0.43 2.12 3.74
C VAL A 89 0.61 1.11 3.23
N VAL A 90 1.90 1.36 3.50
CA VAL A 90 2.99 0.46 3.07
C VAL A 90 2.94 -0.87 3.82
N ASN A 91 2.71 -0.86 5.13
CA ASN A 91 2.62 -2.08 5.95
C ASN A 91 1.49 -2.97 5.47
N ASN A 92 0.30 -2.41 5.24
CA ASN A 92 -0.84 -3.17 4.74
C ASN A 92 -0.59 -3.77 3.34
N LEU A 93 0.13 -3.04 2.47
CA LEU A 93 0.55 -3.57 1.17
C LEU A 93 1.49 -4.76 1.33
N VAL A 94 2.50 -4.64 2.20
CA VAL A 94 3.48 -5.70 2.48
C VAL A 94 2.81 -6.91 3.14
N ASP A 95 1.96 -6.70 4.13
CA ASP A 95 1.23 -7.79 4.80
C ASP A 95 0.38 -8.57 3.80
N ASN A 96 -0.29 -7.88 2.87
CA ASN A 96 -1.05 -8.56 1.82
C ASN A 96 -0.15 -9.35 0.86
N PHE A 97 1.00 -8.80 0.49
CA PHE A 97 1.98 -9.51 -0.33
C PHE A 97 2.51 -10.75 0.40
N MET A 98 3.01 -10.59 1.62
CA MET A 98 3.58 -11.66 2.44
C MET A 98 2.58 -12.77 2.75
N PHE A 99 1.29 -12.46 2.70
CA PHE A 99 0.25 -13.44 2.88
C PHE A 99 -0.06 -14.24 1.63
N ASN A 100 -0.01 -13.62 0.44
CA ASN A 100 -0.36 -14.27 -0.83
C ASN A 100 0.85 -14.85 -1.58
N ALA A 101 2.06 -14.39 -1.24
CA ALA A 101 3.31 -14.80 -1.88
C ALA A 101 3.70 -16.23 -1.50
N THR A 102 4.36 -16.92 -2.42
CA THR A 102 5.07 -18.17 -2.12
C THR A 102 6.27 -17.89 -1.21
N GLU A 103 6.77 -18.90 -0.50
CA GLU A 103 7.97 -18.75 0.35
C GLU A 103 9.18 -18.22 -0.45
N GLU A 104 9.35 -18.66 -1.70
CA GLU A 104 10.39 -18.17 -2.60
C GLU A 104 10.23 -16.66 -2.92
N GLN A 105 9.00 -16.21 -3.16
CA GLN A 105 8.71 -14.80 -3.42
C GLN A 105 8.94 -13.92 -2.18
N LYS A 106 8.60 -14.43 -0.99
CA LYS A 106 8.89 -13.74 0.29
C LYS A 106 10.39 -13.63 0.53
N ASP A 107 11.15 -14.69 0.31
CA ASP A 107 12.61 -14.70 0.48
C ASP A 107 13.31 -13.70 -0.46
N ILE A 108 12.84 -13.57 -1.71
CA ILE A 108 13.35 -12.57 -2.66
C ILE A 108 13.02 -11.17 -2.15
N PHE A 109 11.76 -10.92 -1.80
CA PHE A 109 11.31 -9.61 -1.30
C PHE A 109 12.08 -9.15 -0.06
N MET A 110 12.28 -10.03 0.92
CA MET A 110 13.03 -9.71 2.14
C MET A 110 14.50 -9.41 1.86
N LYS A 111 15.14 -10.14 0.94
CA LYS A 111 16.53 -9.87 0.54
C LYS A 111 16.68 -8.52 -0.16
N GLU A 112 15.75 -8.19 -1.04
CA GLU A 112 15.72 -6.90 -1.72
C GLU A 112 15.46 -5.75 -0.72
N ALA A 113 14.48 -5.91 0.17
CA ALA A 113 14.18 -4.93 1.22
C ALA A 113 15.39 -4.67 2.14
N ASP A 114 16.10 -5.72 2.58
CA ASP A 114 17.32 -5.60 3.38
C ASP A 114 18.45 -4.89 2.62
N SER A 115 18.60 -5.16 1.32
CA SER A 115 19.58 -4.49 0.46
C SER A 115 19.28 -3.00 0.34
N TYR A 116 18.01 -2.66 0.09
CA TYR A 116 17.56 -1.27 0.00
C TYR A 116 17.72 -0.51 1.33
N ALA A 117 17.38 -1.12 2.46
CA ALA A 117 17.55 -0.51 3.78
C ALA A 117 19.03 -0.16 4.05
N LYS A 118 19.96 -1.03 3.66
CA LYS A 118 21.40 -0.79 3.79
C LYS A 118 21.89 0.35 2.89
N GLU A 119 21.39 0.44 1.66
CA GLU A 119 21.73 1.56 0.76
C GLU A 119 21.24 2.92 1.28
N LEU A 120 20.02 2.97 1.82
CA LEU A 120 19.49 4.20 2.40
C LEU A 120 20.32 4.66 3.60
N MET A 121 20.72 3.72 4.46
CA MET A 121 21.58 4.00 5.63
C MET A 121 23.01 4.40 5.25
N SER A 122 23.52 3.94 4.09
CA SER A 122 24.85 4.34 3.62
C SER A 122 24.86 5.72 2.95
N LYS A 123 23.76 6.12 2.30
CA LYS A 123 23.58 7.45 1.68
C LYS A 123 23.23 8.56 2.68
N ALA A 124 22.80 8.20 3.89
CA ALA A 124 22.45 9.13 4.95
C ALA A 124 23.65 9.58 5.84
N ASN A 125 24.86 9.05 5.58
CA ASN A 125 26.11 9.42 6.28
C ASN A 125 27.04 10.25 5.39
#